data_AF-A0A9E3X141-F1
#
_entry.id   AF-A0A9E3X141-F1
#
_cell.length_a   1.000
_cell.length_b   1.000
_cell.length_c   1.000
_cell.angle_alpha   90.00
_cell.angle_beta   90.00
_cell.angle_gamma   90.00
#
_symmetry.space_group_name_H-M   'P 1'
#
loop_
_entity.id
_entity.type
_entity.pdbx_description
1 polymer ?
#
loop_
_entity_poly.entity_id
_entity_poly.type
_entity_poly.pdbx_seq_one_letter_code
_entity_poly.pdbx_strand_id
1 'polypeptide(L)'
;MTLQTPTTNNSPTSHSATRQNGHTASTAAGQHRSAVAAPDHGRYVSKEDYWTIWYEADPSYEWNNGYLEAKPMPNPIQLQLFHWFLELMRQYVATFQNAQLMALETGFTMQVPNREQPGALKEVVRKPDLAAILHTNPVTWGDEERSYRGICDLCVEAISDSSVEEILRDTDIKKSEYEFAGVQEYYILDPSGQHMAFYERTPAGTYVAIEPDANGVIHSQVLPGFQFRYSDLRLQRSLETLALDDVYRGFVLLQYQAAERRAQVAERRVQIAERRAHAAESRTKSAESRAESAESRAESAESRAVRYAAKLRELGIAPDDE
;
A
#
# COMPACT_ATOMS: atom_id res chain seq x y z
N MET A 1 48.84 42.96 -57.60
CA MET A 1 48.56 42.26 -56.34
C MET A 1 47.22 42.74 -55.84
N THR A 2 46.27 41.80 -55.75
CA THR A 2 44.83 41.99 -55.67
C THR A 2 44.40 42.33 -54.24
N LEU A 3 43.59 43.38 -54.04
CA LEU A 3 42.83 43.61 -52.82
C LEU A 3 41.38 43.95 -53.21
N GLN A 4 40.46 43.11 -52.76
CA GLN A 4 39.01 43.30 -52.85
C GLN A 4 38.51 44.20 -51.70
N THR A 5 37.47 44.95 -52.02
CA THR A 5 36.71 45.89 -51.19
C THR A 5 35.65 45.20 -50.32
N PRO A 6 35.24 45.82 -49.18
CA PRO A 6 33.98 45.51 -48.50
C PRO A 6 32.92 46.59 -48.77
N THR A 7 31.63 46.23 -48.64
CA THR A 7 30.53 47.20 -48.55
C THR A 7 29.62 46.87 -47.36
N THR A 8 29.18 47.94 -46.71
CA THR A 8 28.49 48.02 -45.43
C THR A 8 27.04 48.50 -45.59
N ASN A 9 26.26 48.25 -44.53
CA ASN A 9 25.12 49.00 -44.02
C ASN A 9 23.80 49.05 -44.81
N ASN A 10 22.71 48.63 -44.14
CA ASN A 10 21.75 49.59 -43.56
C ASN A 10 20.68 48.93 -42.66
N SER A 11 20.32 49.65 -41.60
CA SER A 11 19.03 49.65 -40.89
C SER A 11 18.67 51.16 -40.69
N PRO A 12 17.53 51.62 -40.12
CA PRO A 12 16.40 50.90 -39.52
C PRO A 12 14.98 51.57 -39.71
N THR A 13 13.98 51.00 -39.00
CA THR A 13 12.80 51.63 -38.35
C THR A 13 11.58 52.14 -39.16
N SER A 14 10.39 51.63 -38.78
CA SER A 14 9.34 52.46 -38.16
C SER A 14 8.34 51.62 -37.37
N HIS A 15 8.01 52.09 -36.16
CA HIS A 15 6.93 51.61 -35.29
C HIS A 15 5.67 52.44 -35.52
N SER A 16 4.48 51.82 -35.45
CA SER A 16 3.30 52.50 -34.91
C SER A 16 2.32 51.48 -34.30
N ALA A 17 1.97 51.73 -33.04
CA ALA A 17 0.87 51.12 -32.31
C ALA A 17 -0.45 51.80 -32.71
N THR A 18 -1.61 51.19 -32.44
CA THR A 18 -2.61 51.60 -31.40
C THR A 18 -4.01 50.99 -31.65
N ARG A 19 -4.51 50.23 -30.65
CA ARG A 19 -5.86 50.12 -30.05
C ARG A 19 -7.12 49.58 -30.80
N GLN A 20 -7.68 48.53 -30.16
CA GLN A 20 -9.04 48.35 -29.59
C GLN A 20 -10.30 48.47 -30.48
N ASN A 21 -11.06 47.36 -30.61
CA ASN A 21 -12.25 47.00 -29.81
C ASN A 21 -13.21 46.04 -30.57
N GLY A 22 -13.89 45.16 -29.84
CA GLY A 22 -15.28 44.79 -30.16
C GLY A 22 -15.57 43.32 -30.47
N HIS A 23 -16.30 42.68 -29.56
CA HIS A 23 -16.82 41.30 -29.55
C HIS A 23 -17.64 40.88 -30.79
N THR A 24 -17.61 39.58 -31.15
CA THR A 24 -18.77 38.66 -30.97
C THR A 24 -18.45 37.20 -31.34
N ALA A 25 -18.85 36.33 -30.41
CA ALA A 25 -19.20 34.92 -30.43
C ALA A 25 -18.91 33.96 -31.61
N SER A 26 -18.54 32.75 -31.17
CA SER A 26 -18.98 31.44 -31.68
C SER A 26 -18.16 30.79 -32.79
N THR A 27 -17.17 30.03 -32.36
CA THR A 27 -17.07 28.60 -32.74
C THR A 27 -16.41 27.85 -31.58
N ALA A 28 -17.24 27.16 -30.80
CA ALA A 28 -16.80 26.06 -29.96
C ALA A 28 -16.36 24.92 -30.88
N ALA A 29 -15.11 24.95 -31.31
CA ALA A 29 -14.41 23.74 -31.72
C ALA A 29 -13.65 23.28 -30.48
N GLY A 30 -14.18 22.26 -29.82
CA GLY A 30 -13.47 21.56 -28.76
C GLY A 30 -12.13 21.10 -29.32
N GLN A 31 -11.07 21.83 -28.97
CA GLN A 31 -9.72 21.35 -29.16
C GLN A 31 -9.54 20.20 -28.18
N HIS A 32 -9.82 18.99 -28.65
CA HIS A 32 -9.09 17.81 -28.22
C HIS A 32 -7.61 18.16 -28.36
N ARG A 33 -6.99 18.62 -27.27
CA ARG A 33 -5.54 18.62 -27.16
C ARG A 33 -5.14 17.16 -27.26
N SER A 34 -4.68 16.76 -28.43
CA SER A 34 -4.06 15.46 -28.64
C SER A 34 -2.99 15.26 -27.59
N ALA A 35 -2.89 14.02 -27.12
CA ALA A 35 -1.86 13.50 -26.26
C ALA A 35 -0.48 14.12 -26.54
N VAL A 36 0.37 14.20 -25.52
CA VAL A 36 1.79 13.95 -25.76
C VAL A 36 1.85 12.50 -26.27
N ALA A 37 1.60 12.34 -27.57
CA ALA A 37 1.54 11.05 -28.23
C ALA A 37 2.95 10.49 -28.14
N ALA A 38 3.11 9.35 -27.48
CA ALA A 38 4.40 8.67 -27.40
C ALA A 38 4.93 8.48 -28.83
N PRO A 39 5.89 9.33 -29.26
CA PRO A 39 6.11 9.58 -30.69
C PRO A 39 6.72 8.38 -31.41
N ASP A 40 7.28 7.45 -30.63
CA ASP A 40 7.97 6.27 -31.12
C ASP A 40 7.16 4.98 -30.91
N HIS A 41 5.89 5.07 -30.50
CA HIS A 41 5.00 3.91 -30.49
C HIS A 41 4.93 3.28 -31.90
N GLY A 42 5.18 1.97 -32.00
CA GLY A 42 5.25 1.22 -33.26
C GLY A 42 6.56 1.39 -34.03
N ARG A 43 7.55 2.11 -33.51
CA ARG A 43 8.87 2.23 -34.15
C ARG A 43 9.61 0.90 -34.09
N TYR A 44 10.20 0.50 -35.22
CA TYR A 44 11.12 -0.62 -35.24
C TYR A 44 12.50 -0.22 -34.66
N VAL A 45 12.99 -0.99 -33.68
CA VAL A 45 14.21 -0.80 -32.91
C VAL A 45 14.82 -2.16 -32.62
N SER A 46 16.12 -2.33 -32.87
CA SER A 46 16.82 -3.58 -32.53
C SER A 46 16.80 -3.82 -31.01
N LYS A 47 16.94 -5.07 -30.56
CA LYS A 47 16.98 -5.35 -29.12
C LYS A 47 18.15 -4.65 -28.42
N GLU A 48 19.30 -4.55 -29.09
CA GLU A 48 20.48 -3.83 -28.59
C GLU A 48 20.22 -2.33 -28.43
N ASP A 49 19.63 -1.69 -29.44
CA ASP A 49 19.23 -0.28 -29.36
C ASP A 49 18.17 -0.07 -28.28
N TYR A 50 17.24 -1.02 -28.10
CA TYR A 50 16.26 -0.93 -27.04
C TYR A 50 16.93 -0.83 -25.68
N TRP A 51 17.83 -1.76 -25.34
CA TRP A 51 18.53 -1.74 -24.05
C TRP A 51 19.42 -0.50 -23.85
N THR A 52 20.01 0.01 -24.93
CA THR A 52 20.98 1.12 -24.84
C THR A 52 20.32 2.50 -24.82
N ILE A 53 19.20 2.66 -25.53
CA ILE A 53 18.59 3.97 -25.82
C ILE A 53 17.18 4.08 -25.25
N TRP A 54 16.38 3.02 -25.33
CA TRP A 54 14.93 3.10 -25.13
C TRP A 54 14.44 2.51 -23.81
N TYR A 55 15.20 1.61 -23.20
CA TYR A 55 14.78 0.93 -21.97
C TYR A 55 14.54 1.92 -20.83
N GLU A 56 15.36 2.95 -20.72
CA GLU A 56 15.23 4.02 -19.72
C GLU A 56 14.69 5.34 -20.32
N ALA A 57 14.10 5.29 -21.52
CA ALA A 57 13.55 6.49 -22.17
C ALA A 57 12.26 6.99 -21.50
N ASP A 58 11.98 8.28 -21.70
CA ASP A 58 10.73 8.94 -21.33
C ASP A 58 10.09 9.56 -22.60
N PRO A 59 8.85 9.20 -22.99
CA PRO A 59 7.94 8.22 -22.36
C PRO A 59 8.52 6.80 -22.26
N SER A 60 8.01 6.00 -21.31
CA SER A 60 8.44 4.59 -21.15
C SER A 60 7.90 3.70 -22.27
N TYR A 61 8.75 2.81 -22.77
CA TYR A 61 8.41 1.82 -23.79
C TYR A 61 8.71 0.39 -23.32
N GLU A 62 7.80 -0.52 -23.66
CA GLU A 62 8.04 -1.96 -23.77
C GLU A 62 8.57 -2.29 -25.17
N TRP A 63 9.18 -3.47 -25.33
CA TRP A 63 9.72 -3.93 -26.61
C TRP A 63 9.06 -5.24 -27.01
N ASN A 64 8.50 -5.30 -28.21
CA ASN A 64 7.82 -6.48 -28.73
C ASN A 64 8.37 -6.82 -30.11
N ASN A 65 9.26 -7.82 -30.18
CA ASN A 65 9.81 -8.36 -31.42
C ASN A 65 10.29 -7.29 -32.41
N GLY A 66 11.03 -6.32 -31.90
CA GLY A 66 11.56 -5.22 -32.68
C GLY A 66 10.72 -3.95 -32.64
N TYR A 67 9.50 -3.95 -32.07
CA TYR A 67 8.63 -2.77 -32.07
C TYR A 67 8.47 -2.19 -30.66
N LEU A 68 8.57 -0.86 -30.55
CA LEU A 68 8.31 -0.16 -29.30
C LEU A 68 6.81 -0.05 -29.01
N GLU A 69 6.42 -0.39 -27.78
CA GLU A 69 5.05 -0.21 -27.29
C GLU A 69 5.05 0.79 -26.14
N ALA A 70 4.53 1.98 -26.38
CA ALA A 70 4.42 3.00 -25.34
C ALA A 70 3.50 2.56 -24.20
N LYS A 71 3.94 2.82 -22.97
CA LYS A 71 3.08 2.75 -21.78
C LYS A 71 2.35 4.09 -21.60
N PRO A 72 1.01 4.09 -21.51
CA PRO A 72 0.24 5.30 -21.27
C PRO A 72 0.48 5.81 -19.84
N MET A 73 0.29 7.12 -19.64
CA MET A 73 0.30 7.70 -18.31
C MET A 73 -1.01 7.37 -17.57
N PRO A 74 -0.97 6.96 -16.29
CA PRO A 74 -2.17 6.66 -15.54
C PRO A 74 -2.96 7.94 -15.21
N ASN A 75 -4.28 7.80 -15.14
CA ASN A 75 -5.17 8.80 -14.56
C ASN A 75 -5.21 8.68 -13.01
N PRO A 76 -5.76 9.67 -12.29
CA PRO A 76 -5.76 9.66 -10.82
C PRO A 76 -6.47 8.47 -10.18
N ILE A 77 -7.52 7.93 -10.79
CA ILE A 77 -8.30 6.82 -10.23
C ILE A 77 -7.50 5.52 -10.34
N GLN A 78 -6.82 5.30 -11.46
CA GLN A 78 -5.89 4.16 -11.62
C GLN A 78 -4.76 4.25 -10.61
N LEU A 79 -4.14 5.42 -10.49
CA LEU A 79 -3.05 5.65 -9.55
C LEU A 79 -3.48 5.36 -8.11
N GLN A 80 -4.70 5.75 -7.74
CA GLN A 80 -5.26 5.50 -6.40
C GLN A 80 -5.46 3.99 -6.14
N LEU A 81 -6.06 3.27 -7.09
CA LEU A 81 -6.25 1.81 -6.98
C LEU A 81 -4.89 1.08 -6.92
N PHE A 82 -3.97 1.43 -7.80
CA PHE A 82 -2.62 0.87 -7.84
C PHE A 82 -1.90 1.11 -6.51
N HIS A 83 -1.90 2.34 -5.99
CA HIS A 83 -1.26 2.64 -4.69
C HIS A 83 -1.88 1.87 -3.54
N TRP A 84 -3.21 1.74 -3.49
CA TRP A 84 -3.88 0.96 -2.45
C TRP A 84 -3.43 -0.51 -2.50
N PHE A 85 -3.39 -1.10 -3.69
CA PHE A 85 -2.98 -2.49 -3.88
C PHE A 85 -1.48 -2.70 -3.60
N LEU A 86 -0.62 -1.78 -4.06
CA LEU A 86 0.81 -1.78 -3.79
C LEU A 86 1.09 -1.72 -2.28
N GLU A 87 0.40 -0.83 -1.55
CA GLU A 87 0.57 -0.74 -0.10
C GLU A 87 0.17 -2.05 0.59
N LEU A 88 -0.91 -2.69 0.14
CA LEU A 88 -1.31 -3.99 0.66
C LEU A 88 -0.25 -5.08 0.43
N MET A 89 0.32 -5.16 -0.78
CA MET A 89 1.43 -6.08 -1.08
C MET A 89 2.68 -5.77 -0.26
N ARG A 90 3.00 -4.49 -0.02
CA ARG A 90 4.12 -4.07 0.83
C ARG A 90 3.94 -4.53 2.28
N GLN A 91 2.74 -4.40 2.84
CA GLN A 91 2.43 -4.92 4.19
C GLN A 91 2.66 -6.43 4.28
N TYR A 92 2.20 -7.17 3.26
CA TYR A 92 2.41 -8.62 3.18
C TYR A 92 3.90 -8.97 3.09
N VAL A 93 4.64 -8.39 2.13
CA VAL A 93 6.06 -8.69 1.92
C VAL A 93 6.90 -8.29 3.14
N ALA A 94 6.60 -7.16 3.79
CA ALA A 94 7.27 -6.74 5.02
C ALA A 94 7.05 -7.73 6.17
N THR A 95 5.89 -8.39 6.20
CA THR A 95 5.53 -9.37 7.23
C THR A 95 6.17 -10.74 6.98
N PHE A 96 6.04 -11.28 5.77
CA PHE A 96 6.43 -12.65 5.46
C PHE A 96 7.84 -12.78 4.87
N GLN A 97 8.39 -11.70 4.30
CA GLN A 97 9.75 -11.64 3.76
C GLN A 97 10.08 -12.80 2.81
N ASN A 98 9.10 -13.23 2.02
CA ASN A 98 9.18 -14.38 1.12
C ASN A 98 9.27 -13.99 -0.37
N ALA A 99 9.19 -12.70 -0.68
CA ALA A 99 9.26 -12.17 -2.03
C ALA A 99 9.91 -10.78 -2.06
N GLN A 100 10.41 -10.39 -3.22
CA GLN A 100 10.75 -9.03 -3.59
C GLN A 100 9.66 -8.45 -4.50
N LEU A 101 9.40 -7.14 -4.40
CA LEU A 101 8.49 -6.45 -5.30
C LEU A 101 9.29 -5.70 -6.37
N MET A 102 8.95 -5.90 -7.64
CA MET A 102 9.52 -5.21 -8.79
C MET A 102 8.48 -4.23 -9.36
N ALA A 103 8.88 -2.98 -9.60
CA ALA A 103 8.02 -1.90 -10.08
C ALA A 103 8.86 -0.82 -10.80
N LEU A 104 8.32 0.38 -10.98
CA LEU A 104 9.02 1.57 -11.52
C LEU A 104 9.66 1.32 -12.89
N GLU A 105 8.87 0.81 -13.84
CA GLU A 105 9.31 0.56 -15.22
C GLU A 105 10.43 -0.48 -15.36
N THR A 106 10.70 -1.27 -14.32
CA THR A 106 11.65 -2.39 -14.40
C THR A 106 11.03 -3.51 -15.22
N GLY A 107 11.73 -3.91 -16.28
CA GLY A 107 11.29 -4.95 -17.20
C GLY A 107 12.06 -6.25 -17.12
N PHE A 108 11.48 -7.27 -17.71
CA PHE A 108 12.08 -8.59 -17.87
C PHE A 108 11.83 -9.15 -19.28
N THR A 109 12.73 -10.00 -19.75
CA THR A 109 12.65 -10.60 -21.09
C THR A 109 11.89 -11.91 -21.05
N MET A 110 11.01 -12.13 -22.02
CA MET A 110 10.30 -13.40 -22.21
C MET A 110 10.42 -13.89 -23.65
N GLN A 111 10.38 -15.21 -23.83
CA GLN A 111 10.17 -15.87 -25.12
C GLN A 111 8.71 -16.35 -25.18
N VAL A 112 7.98 -15.92 -26.20
CA VAL A 112 6.53 -16.13 -26.32
C VAL A 112 6.13 -16.49 -27.75
N PRO A 113 4.97 -17.10 -27.99
CA PRO A 113 4.54 -17.46 -29.33
C PRO A 113 4.37 -16.21 -30.22
N ASN A 114 4.83 -16.32 -31.46
CA ASN A 114 4.58 -15.28 -32.45
C ASN A 114 3.20 -15.50 -33.11
N ARG A 115 2.23 -14.63 -32.80
CA ARG A 115 0.87 -14.69 -33.36
C ARG A 115 0.85 -14.50 -34.88
N GLU A 116 1.82 -13.79 -35.45
CA GLU A 116 1.92 -13.55 -36.90
C GLU A 116 2.61 -14.70 -37.65
N GLN A 117 3.39 -15.52 -36.94
CA GLN A 117 4.14 -16.64 -37.50
C GLN A 117 3.91 -17.89 -36.64
N PRO A 118 2.79 -18.63 -36.88
CA PRO A 118 2.46 -19.81 -36.10
C PRO A 118 3.59 -20.83 -36.06
N GLY A 119 3.95 -21.28 -34.85
CA GLY A 119 5.05 -22.22 -34.62
C GLY A 119 6.42 -21.55 -34.37
N ALA A 120 6.55 -20.24 -34.58
CA ALA A 120 7.72 -19.47 -34.20
C ALA A 120 7.55 -18.83 -32.81
N LEU A 121 8.68 -18.62 -32.13
CA LEU A 121 8.75 -17.80 -30.92
C LEU A 121 9.27 -16.40 -31.28
N LYS A 122 8.86 -15.41 -30.49
CA LYS A 122 9.38 -14.06 -30.49
C LYS A 122 9.86 -13.68 -29.10
N GLU A 123 10.78 -12.74 -29.03
CA GLU A 123 11.16 -12.12 -27.76
C GLU A 123 10.32 -10.88 -27.48
N VAL A 124 10.02 -10.67 -26.20
CA VAL A 124 9.39 -9.45 -25.69
C VAL A 124 10.12 -9.00 -24.43
N VAL A 125 10.12 -7.70 -24.16
CA VAL A 125 10.48 -7.11 -22.86
C VAL A 125 9.26 -6.40 -22.33
N ARG A 126 8.71 -6.92 -21.23
CA ARG A 126 7.53 -6.35 -20.54
C ARG A 126 7.94 -5.68 -19.25
N LYS A 127 7.24 -4.61 -18.91
CA LYS A 127 7.42 -3.79 -17.71
C LYS A 127 6.09 -3.77 -16.97
N PRO A 128 5.78 -4.82 -16.17
CA PRO A 128 4.54 -4.84 -15.42
C PRO A 128 4.50 -3.65 -14.44
N ASP A 129 3.31 -3.11 -14.19
CA ASP A 129 3.17 -2.00 -13.23
C ASP A 129 3.64 -2.39 -11.82
N LEU A 130 3.39 -3.66 -11.45
CA LEU A 130 3.91 -4.29 -10.25
C LEU A 130 4.11 -5.78 -10.51
N ALA A 131 5.16 -6.35 -9.94
CA ALA A 131 5.39 -7.79 -9.93
C ALA A 131 5.94 -8.25 -8.58
N ALA A 132 5.75 -9.53 -8.27
CA ALA A 132 6.39 -10.20 -7.16
C ALA A 132 7.33 -11.30 -7.67
N ILE A 133 8.51 -11.39 -7.06
CA ILE A 133 9.53 -12.40 -7.31
C ILE A 133 9.76 -13.12 -5.99
N LEU A 134 9.41 -14.40 -5.93
CA LEU A 134 9.60 -15.21 -4.74
C LEU A 134 11.09 -15.40 -4.45
N HIS A 135 11.47 -15.49 -3.18
CA HIS A 135 12.84 -15.84 -2.81
C HIS A 135 13.21 -17.29 -3.20
N THR A 136 12.20 -18.12 -3.50
CA THR A 136 12.37 -19.46 -4.06
C THR A 136 12.42 -19.48 -5.58
N ASN A 137 12.29 -18.33 -6.25
CA ASN A 137 12.43 -18.23 -7.70
C ASN A 137 13.86 -18.67 -8.09
N PRO A 138 14.03 -19.48 -9.16
CA PRO A 138 15.34 -19.96 -9.59
C PRO A 138 16.31 -18.85 -9.97
N VAL A 139 15.81 -17.66 -10.31
CA VAL A 139 16.63 -16.50 -10.63
C VAL A 139 16.41 -15.42 -9.58
N THR A 140 17.45 -15.13 -8.80
CA THR A 140 17.45 -14.01 -7.85
C THR A 140 17.61 -12.69 -8.59
N TRP A 141 16.83 -11.68 -8.21
CA TRP A 141 17.01 -10.31 -8.69
C TRP A 141 18.02 -9.59 -7.79
N GLY A 142 19.11 -9.10 -8.38
CA GLY A 142 20.20 -8.47 -7.64
C GLY A 142 19.97 -6.98 -7.36
N ASP A 143 20.54 -6.48 -6.26
CA ASP A 143 20.37 -5.09 -5.79
C ASP A 143 20.84 -4.01 -6.79
N GLU A 144 21.75 -4.36 -7.72
CA GLU A 144 22.29 -3.45 -8.74
C GLU A 144 21.68 -3.67 -10.13
N GLU A 145 20.76 -4.63 -10.29
CA GLU A 145 20.17 -4.97 -11.58
C GLU A 145 19.00 -4.02 -11.94
N ARG A 146 19.12 -3.36 -13.10
CA ARG A 146 18.08 -2.46 -13.63
C ARG A 146 17.03 -3.16 -14.49
N SER A 147 17.19 -4.46 -14.70
CA SER A 147 16.22 -5.33 -15.37
C SER A 147 16.30 -6.71 -14.75
N TYR A 148 15.20 -7.46 -14.79
CA TYR A 148 15.15 -8.80 -14.25
C TYR A 148 15.37 -9.84 -15.34
N ARG A 149 16.23 -10.83 -15.06
CA ARG A 149 16.62 -11.87 -16.02
C ARG A 149 15.76 -13.13 -15.94
N GLY A 150 14.98 -13.27 -14.86
CA GLY A 150 14.07 -14.39 -14.66
C GLY A 150 12.66 -14.10 -15.16
N ILE A 151 11.74 -14.98 -14.77
CA ILE A 151 10.30 -14.80 -14.97
C ILE A 151 9.69 -14.46 -13.61
N CYS A 152 8.94 -13.36 -13.53
CA CYS A 152 8.24 -12.98 -12.32
C CYS A 152 7.19 -14.04 -11.94
N ASP A 153 7.01 -14.27 -10.64
CA ASP A 153 6.04 -15.26 -10.16
C ASP A 153 4.61 -14.71 -10.24
N LEU A 154 4.43 -13.41 -10.01
CA LEU A 154 3.15 -12.70 -10.12
C LEU A 154 3.35 -11.38 -10.86
N CYS A 155 2.51 -11.09 -11.85
CA CYS A 155 2.45 -9.79 -12.55
C CYS A 155 1.11 -9.10 -12.32
N VAL A 156 1.13 -7.77 -12.18
CA VAL A 156 -0.05 -6.91 -12.00
C VAL A 156 0.01 -5.79 -13.03
N GLU A 157 -1.11 -5.53 -13.71
CA GLU A 157 -1.28 -4.39 -14.62
C GLU A 157 -2.49 -3.55 -14.18
N ALA A 158 -2.31 -2.24 -14.09
CA ALA A 158 -3.36 -1.28 -13.74
C ALA A 158 -3.88 -0.58 -15.00
N ILE A 159 -4.98 -1.09 -15.55
CA ILE A 159 -5.51 -0.64 -16.83
C ILE A 159 -6.54 0.50 -16.67
N SER A 160 -6.67 1.34 -17.70
CA SER A 160 -7.67 2.42 -17.77
C SER A 160 -8.78 2.08 -18.75
N ASP A 161 -9.81 2.93 -18.72
CA ASP A 161 -10.77 3.22 -19.79
C ASP A 161 -10.13 3.82 -21.07
N SER A 162 -8.82 3.65 -21.23
CA SER A 162 -8.09 4.04 -22.42
C SER A 162 -8.36 3.03 -23.56
N SER A 163 -7.80 3.26 -24.75
CA SER A 163 -8.35 2.72 -26.00
C SER A 163 -8.61 1.20 -25.99
N VAL A 164 -9.51 0.76 -26.89
CA VAL A 164 -9.78 -0.68 -27.09
C VAL A 164 -8.49 -1.46 -27.33
N GLU A 165 -7.47 -0.87 -27.97
CA GLU A 165 -6.18 -1.52 -28.18
C GLU A 165 -5.42 -1.76 -26.87
N GLU A 166 -5.43 -0.80 -25.94
CA GLU A 166 -4.77 -0.96 -24.63
C GLU A 166 -5.47 -2.02 -23.78
N ILE A 167 -6.81 -2.00 -23.75
CA ILE A 167 -7.60 -3.03 -23.06
C ILE A 167 -7.28 -4.42 -23.63
N LEU A 168 -7.26 -4.58 -24.96
CA LEU A 168 -6.94 -5.87 -25.60
C LEU A 168 -5.49 -6.30 -25.36
N ARG A 169 -4.54 -5.35 -25.31
CA ARG A 169 -3.15 -5.64 -25.02
C ARG A 169 -3.03 -6.32 -23.66
N ASP A 170 -3.67 -5.79 -22.62
CA ASP A 170 -3.49 -6.34 -21.27
C ASP A 170 -4.43 -7.55 -21.00
N THR A 171 -5.65 -7.54 -21.53
CA THR A 171 -6.65 -8.62 -21.29
C THR A 171 -6.49 -9.87 -22.16
N ASP A 172 -5.78 -9.76 -23.29
CA ASP A 172 -5.52 -10.86 -24.23
C ASP A 172 -4.02 -11.07 -24.52
N ILE A 173 -3.34 -10.06 -25.08
CA ILE A 173 -1.97 -10.23 -25.57
C ILE A 173 -1.01 -10.56 -24.42
N LYS A 174 -0.85 -9.66 -23.45
CA LYS A 174 0.04 -9.84 -22.29
C LYS A 174 -0.39 -11.02 -21.45
N LYS A 175 -1.69 -11.24 -21.24
CA LYS A 175 -2.20 -12.44 -20.58
C LYS A 175 -1.65 -13.71 -21.22
N SER A 176 -1.76 -13.86 -22.54
CA SER A 176 -1.24 -15.04 -23.25
C SER A 176 0.29 -15.14 -23.22
N GLU A 177 0.99 -14.00 -23.22
CA GLU A 177 2.45 -13.95 -23.13
C GLU A 177 2.94 -14.39 -21.75
N TYR A 178 2.33 -13.87 -20.66
CA TYR A 178 2.63 -14.25 -19.28
C TYR A 178 2.27 -15.72 -18.99
N GLU A 179 1.12 -16.19 -19.50
CA GLU A 179 0.70 -17.59 -19.41
C GLU A 179 1.75 -18.52 -20.01
N PHE A 180 2.21 -18.21 -21.23
CA PHE A 180 3.20 -19.02 -21.91
C PHE A 180 4.57 -18.95 -21.23
N ALA A 181 5.00 -17.75 -20.83
CA ALA A 181 6.30 -17.53 -20.21
C ALA A 181 6.44 -18.17 -18.83
N GLY A 182 5.32 -18.52 -18.18
CA GLY A 182 5.32 -19.22 -16.91
C GLY A 182 5.13 -18.33 -15.68
N VAL A 183 4.60 -17.11 -15.85
CA VAL A 183 4.15 -16.29 -14.73
C VAL A 183 2.99 -17.02 -14.05
N GLN A 184 3.08 -17.26 -12.74
CA GLN A 184 2.15 -18.13 -12.03
C GLN A 184 0.83 -17.44 -11.70
N GLU A 185 0.84 -16.14 -11.45
CA GLU A 185 -0.38 -15.34 -11.27
C GLU A 185 -0.36 -14.04 -12.08
N TYR A 186 -1.50 -13.67 -12.64
CA TYR A 186 -1.65 -12.43 -13.39
C TYR A 186 -2.91 -11.67 -12.99
N TYR A 187 -2.74 -10.44 -12.51
CA TYR A 187 -3.82 -9.59 -12.01
C TYR A 187 -4.01 -8.37 -12.89
N ILE A 188 -5.26 -8.07 -13.21
CA ILE A 188 -5.67 -6.88 -13.95
C ILE A 188 -6.50 -6.02 -13.01
N LEU A 189 -5.96 -4.84 -12.66
CA LEU A 189 -6.62 -3.86 -11.82
C LEU A 189 -7.32 -2.83 -12.71
N ASP A 190 -8.64 -2.92 -12.78
CA ASP A 190 -9.48 -1.97 -13.53
C ASP A 190 -10.40 -1.20 -12.57
N PRO A 191 -10.21 0.11 -12.38
CA PRO A 191 -11.06 0.89 -11.49
C PRO A 191 -12.55 0.94 -11.90
N SER A 192 -12.88 0.72 -13.17
CA SER A 192 -14.27 0.63 -13.62
C SER A 192 -14.93 -0.70 -13.21
N GLY A 193 -14.11 -1.72 -12.97
CA GLY A 193 -14.53 -3.08 -12.66
C GLY A 193 -14.97 -3.91 -13.86
N GLN A 194 -14.94 -3.36 -15.08
CA GLN A 194 -15.38 -4.05 -16.30
C GLN A 194 -14.42 -5.17 -16.73
N HIS A 195 -13.13 -4.96 -16.51
CA HIS A 195 -12.03 -5.82 -16.92
C HIS A 195 -11.20 -6.32 -15.73
N MET A 196 -11.66 -6.07 -14.51
CA MET A 196 -11.03 -6.56 -13.28
C MET A 196 -10.98 -8.08 -13.31
N ALA A 197 -9.78 -8.65 -13.24
CA ALA A 197 -9.59 -10.09 -13.37
C ALA A 197 -8.33 -10.57 -12.65
N PHE A 198 -8.36 -11.81 -12.19
CA PHE A 198 -7.28 -12.47 -11.48
C PHE A 198 -7.12 -13.85 -12.07
N TYR A 199 -5.90 -14.25 -12.40
CA TYR A 199 -5.63 -15.54 -13.04
C TYR A 199 -4.54 -16.29 -12.28
N GLU A 200 -4.72 -17.60 -12.13
CA GLU A 200 -3.69 -18.54 -11.66
C GLU A 200 -3.30 -19.50 -12.79
N ARG A 201 -2.02 -19.85 -12.86
CA ARG A 201 -1.50 -20.81 -13.83
C ARG A 201 -1.61 -22.22 -13.28
N THR A 202 -2.37 -23.05 -13.98
CA THR A 202 -2.49 -24.47 -13.64
C THR A 202 -1.18 -25.22 -13.92
N PRO A 203 -1.00 -26.42 -13.33
CA PRO A 203 0.13 -27.29 -13.68
C PRO A 203 0.19 -27.68 -15.17
N ALA A 204 -0.93 -27.63 -15.88
CA ALA A 204 -0.99 -27.85 -17.34
C ALA A 204 -0.44 -26.66 -18.15
N GLY A 205 -0.16 -25.55 -17.48
CA GLY A 205 0.44 -24.36 -18.06
C GLY A 205 -0.54 -23.36 -18.66
N THR A 206 -1.81 -23.47 -18.33
CA THR A 206 -2.87 -22.56 -18.76
C THR A 206 -3.44 -21.79 -17.58
N TYR A 207 -3.87 -20.56 -17.82
CA TYR A 207 -4.55 -19.72 -16.86
C TYR A 207 -6.01 -20.11 -16.67
N VAL A 208 -6.45 -20.05 -15.42
CA VAL A 208 -7.85 -20.08 -15.02
C VAL A 208 -8.13 -18.87 -14.13
N ALA A 209 -9.38 -18.40 -14.13
CA ALA A 209 -9.76 -17.26 -13.30
C ALA A 209 -9.77 -17.65 -11.81
N ILE A 210 -9.23 -16.78 -10.97
CA ILE A 210 -9.35 -16.87 -9.52
C ILE A 210 -10.65 -16.17 -9.13
N GLU A 211 -11.66 -16.97 -8.79
CA GLU A 211 -12.93 -16.45 -8.32
C GLU A 211 -12.87 -16.14 -6.81
N PRO A 212 -13.53 -15.07 -6.35
CA PRO A 212 -13.67 -14.82 -4.92
C PRO A 212 -14.36 -16.00 -4.23
N ASP A 213 -13.94 -16.31 -3.00
CA ASP A 213 -14.60 -17.31 -2.17
C ASP A 213 -16.02 -16.87 -1.74
N ALA A 214 -16.68 -17.69 -0.92
CA ALA A 214 -18.03 -17.40 -0.41
C ALA A 214 -18.13 -16.08 0.40
N ASN A 215 -17.02 -15.55 0.89
CA ASN A 215 -16.93 -14.28 1.61
C ASN A 215 -16.42 -13.12 0.73
N GLY A 216 -16.25 -13.36 -0.58
CA GLY A 216 -15.75 -12.40 -1.54
C GLY A 216 -14.24 -12.16 -1.45
N VAL A 217 -13.47 -13.12 -0.90
CA VAL A 217 -12.01 -13.02 -0.73
C VAL A 217 -11.30 -13.71 -1.89
N ILE A 218 -10.37 -12.98 -2.52
CA ILE A 218 -9.37 -13.52 -3.45
C ILE A 218 -8.16 -13.98 -2.63
N HIS A 219 -7.68 -15.18 -2.92
CA HIS A 219 -6.53 -15.81 -2.25
C HIS A 219 -5.43 -16.04 -3.28
N SER A 220 -4.23 -15.54 -3.01
CA SER A 220 -3.06 -15.86 -3.83
C SER A 220 -2.51 -17.24 -3.46
N GLN A 221 -2.20 -18.04 -4.48
CA GLN A 221 -1.49 -19.30 -4.37
C GLN A 221 0.04 -19.09 -4.45
N VAL A 222 0.48 -18.07 -5.19
CA VAL A 222 1.88 -17.67 -5.35
C VAL A 222 2.42 -17.04 -4.08
N LEU A 223 1.60 -16.25 -3.38
CA LEU A 223 1.94 -15.60 -2.13
C LEU A 223 1.06 -16.19 -1.00
N PRO A 224 1.47 -17.31 -0.36
CA PRO A 224 0.65 -17.97 0.66
C PRO A 224 0.25 -17.04 1.82
N GLY A 225 -1.05 -16.83 1.97
CA GLY A 225 -1.63 -15.94 3.00
C GLY A 225 -1.82 -14.50 2.54
N PHE A 226 -1.39 -14.14 1.32
CA PHE A 226 -1.80 -12.89 0.69
C PHE A 226 -3.23 -13.05 0.18
N GLN A 227 -4.12 -12.20 0.68
CA GLN A 227 -5.55 -12.27 0.39
C GLN A 227 -6.17 -10.90 0.52
N PHE A 228 -7.25 -10.66 -0.24
CA PHE A 228 -7.98 -9.41 -0.23
C PHE A 228 -9.42 -9.61 -0.66
N ARG A 229 -10.36 -8.82 -0.14
CA ARG A 229 -11.73 -8.84 -0.64
C ARG A 229 -11.82 -8.08 -1.95
N TYR A 230 -12.52 -8.67 -2.91
CA TYR A 230 -12.82 -8.03 -4.18
C TYR A 230 -13.51 -6.67 -3.97
N SER A 231 -14.41 -6.55 -2.99
CA SER A 231 -15.08 -5.30 -2.67
C SER A 231 -14.13 -4.19 -2.20
N ASP A 232 -13.01 -4.56 -1.56
CA ASP A 232 -12.07 -3.58 -0.99
C ASP A 232 -11.19 -2.94 -2.07
N LEU A 233 -11.08 -3.53 -3.27
CA LEU A 233 -10.48 -2.86 -4.43
C LEU A 233 -11.27 -1.60 -4.84
N ARG A 234 -12.60 -1.64 -4.70
CA ARG A 234 -13.47 -0.49 -4.95
C ARG A 234 -13.57 0.45 -3.75
N LEU A 235 -13.66 -0.09 -2.54
CA LEU A 235 -13.84 0.71 -1.32
C LEU A 235 -12.55 1.38 -0.85
N GLN A 236 -11.40 0.75 -1.11
CA GLN A 236 -10.06 1.23 -0.77
C GLN A 236 -9.94 1.65 0.70
N ARG A 237 -10.34 0.74 1.60
CA ARG A 237 -10.35 1.00 3.05
C ARG A 237 -8.94 1.29 3.55
N SER A 238 -8.85 2.13 4.57
CA SER A 238 -7.57 2.48 5.20
C SER A 238 -6.91 1.26 5.86
N LEU A 239 -5.59 1.27 5.97
CA LEU A 239 -4.85 0.18 6.60
C LEU A 239 -5.26 -0.05 8.06
N GLU A 240 -5.65 1.00 8.80
CA GLU A 240 -6.12 0.88 10.19
C GLU A 240 -7.43 0.07 10.25
N THR A 241 -8.31 0.29 9.28
CA THR A 241 -9.55 -0.49 9.16
C THR A 241 -9.24 -1.94 8.82
N LEU A 242 -8.33 -2.17 7.86
CA LEU A 242 -7.90 -3.52 7.47
C LEU A 242 -7.18 -4.25 8.61
N ALA A 243 -6.39 -3.56 9.42
CA ALA A 243 -5.64 -4.15 10.54
C ALA A 243 -6.53 -4.83 11.60
N LEU A 244 -7.80 -4.44 11.68
CA LEU A 244 -8.80 -5.00 12.59
C LEU A 244 -9.67 -6.08 11.93
N ASP A 245 -9.53 -6.28 10.63
CA ASP A 245 -10.36 -7.19 9.84
C ASP A 245 -9.70 -8.56 9.73
N ASP A 246 -10.47 -9.63 9.93
CA ASP A 246 -9.98 -11.01 9.95
C ASP A 246 -9.24 -11.44 8.67
N VAL A 247 -9.58 -10.84 7.52
CA VAL A 247 -8.92 -11.13 6.23
C VAL A 247 -7.49 -10.57 6.20
N TYR A 248 -7.23 -9.44 6.86
CA TYR A 248 -5.99 -8.70 6.69
C TYR A 248 -5.12 -8.63 7.95
N ARG A 249 -5.71 -8.82 9.13
CA ARG A 249 -5.04 -8.68 10.44
C ARG A 249 -3.78 -9.54 10.60
N GLY A 250 -3.64 -10.59 9.78
CA GLY A 250 -2.47 -11.47 9.76
C GLY A 250 -1.21 -10.82 9.19
N PHE A 251 -1.33 -9.75 8.41
CA PHE A 251 -0.19 -9.11 7.75
C PHE A 251 -0.26 -7.58 7.64
N VAL A 252 -1.40 -6.96 7.94
CA VAL A 252 -1.54 -5.49 7.88
C VAL A 252 -1.24 -4.86 9.24
N LEU A 253 -0.29 -3.92 9.26
CA LEU A 253 0.06 -3.09 10.41
C LEU A 253 0.32 -3.86 11.72
N LEU A 254 1.00 -5.01 11.65
CA LEU A 254 1.24 -5.86 12.82
C LEU A 254 1.93 -5.14 14.00
N GLN A 255 2.86 -4.23 13.69
CA GLN A 255 3.55 -3.43 14.71
C GLN A 255 2.62 -2.44 15.40
N TYR A 256 1.72 -1.82 14.66
CA TYR A 256 0.67 -0.94 15.21
C TYR A 256 -0.26 -1.75 16.12
N GLN A 257 -0.75 -2.91 15.65
CA GLN A 257 -1.60 -3.78 16.48
C GLN A 257 -0.90 -4.20 17.79
N ALA A 258 0.41 -4.49 17.74
CA ALA A 258 1.20 -4.81 18.93
C ALA A 258 1.39 -3.61 19.86
N ALA A 259 1.57 -2.40 19.31
CA ALA A 259 1.63 -1.16 20.08
C ALA A 259 0.30 -0.87 20.79
N GLU A 260 -0.83 -0.96 20.08
CA GLU A 260 -2.19 -0.80 20.63
C GLU A 260 -2.45 -1.78 21.77
N ARG A 261 -2.12 -3.08 21.59
CA ARG A 261 -2.26 -4.08 22.67
C ARG A 261 -1.41 -3.73 23.89
N ARG A 262 -0.17 -3.25 23.70
CA ARG A 262 0.70 -2.83 24.81
C ARG A 262 0.13 -1.62 25.55
N ALA A 263 -0.40 -0.62 24.82
CA ALA A 263 -1.05 0.55 25.41
C ALA A 263 -2.27 0.14 26.25
N GLN A 264 -3.16 -0.68 25.70
CA GLN A 264 -4.34 -1.17 26.42
C GLN A 264 -3.99 -1.96 27.69
N VAL A 265 -2.94 -2.79 27.63
CA VAL A 265 -2.45 -3.52 28.82
C VAL A 265 -1.89 -2.55 29.86
N ALA A 266 -1.12 -1.53 29.45
CA ALA A 266 -0.57 -0.53 30.34
C ALA A 266 -1.69 0.27 31.05
N GLU A 267 -2.69 0.73 30.31
CA GLU A 267 -3.85 1.44 30.86
C GLU A 267 -4.60 0.60 31.88
N ARG A 268 -4.88 -0.68 31.56
CA ARG A 268 -5.53 -1.59 32.51
C ARG A 268 -4.71 -1.78 33.79
N ARG A 269 -3.37 -1.81 33.69
CA ARG A 269 -2.49 -1.91 34.87
C ARG A 269 -2.57 -0.66 35.73
N VAL A 270 -2.59 0.52 35.14
CA VAL A 270 -2.78 1.80 35.85
C VAL A 270 -4.12 1.80 36.58
N GLN A 271 -5.22 1.48 35.88
CA GLN A 271 -6.57 1.43 36.48
C GLN A 271 -6.69 0.41 37.63
N ILE A 272 -5.95 -0.70 37.57
CA ILE A 272 -5.91 -1.69 38.65
C ILE A 272 -5.09 -1.15 39.83
N ALA A 273 -3.96 -0.50 39.57
CA ALA A 273 -3.12 0.10 40.60
C ALA A 273 -3.86 1.21 41.35
N GLU A 274 -4.55 2.09 40.64
CA GLU A 274 -5.38 3.16 41.23
C GLU A 274 -6.49 2.59 42.11
N ARG A 275 -7.22 1.58 41.64
CA ARG A 275 -8.25 0.90 42.44
C ARG A 275 -7.69 0.27 43.70
N ARG A 276 -6.49 -0.32 43.63
CA ARG A 276 -5.81 -0.89 44.81
C ARG A 276 -5.35 0.18 45.78
N ALA A 277 -4.80 1.28 45.30
CA ALA A 277 -4.40 2.42 46.12
C ALA A 277 -5.61 3.01 46.86
N HIS A 278 -6.71 3.27 46.15
CA HIS A 278 -7.94 3.79 46.75
C HIS A 278 -8.55 2.84 47.79
N ALA A 279 -8.53 1.53 47.52
CA ALA A 279 -8.98 0.52 48.48
C ALA A 279 -8.06 0.45 49.73
N ALA A 280 -6.75 0.60 49.56
CA ALA A 280 -5.79 0.65 50.66
C ALA A 280 -6.01 1.90 51.53
N GLU A 281 -6.15 3.08 50.94
CA GLU A 281 -6.46 4.33 51.66
C GLU A 281 -7.77 4.22 52.45
N SER A 282 -8.81 3.68 51.83
CA SER A 282 -10.11 3.49 52.50
C SER A 282 -10.01 2.56 53.71
N ARG A 283 -9.17 1.51 53.62
CA ARG A 283 -8.88 0.61 54.76
C ARG A 283 -8.09 1.31 55.85
N THR A 284 -7.09 2.12 55.50
CA THR A 284 -6.31 2.90 56.46
C THR A 284 -7.20 3.87 57.23
N LYS A 285 -8.02 4.67 56.53
CA LYS A 285 -9.00 5.59 57.16
C LYS A 285 -9.98 4.87 58.08
N SER A 286 -10.46 3.69 57.65
CA SER A 286 -11.34 2.86 58.47
C SER A 286 -10.65 2.32 59.72
N ALA A 287 -9.36 1.98 59.63
CA ALA A 287 -8.56 1.52 60.76
C ALA A 287 -8.25 2.66 61.74
N GLU A 288 -7.91 3.85 61.23
CA GLU A 288 -7.69 5.08 62.03
C GLU A 288 -8.95 5.44 62.82
N SER A 289 -10.11 5.53 62.16
CA SER A 289 -11.38 5.84 62.84
C SER A 289 -11.75 4.80 63.92
N ARG A 290 -11.44 3.53 63.69
CA ARG A 290 -11.63 2.47 64.69
C ARG A 290 -10.69 2.62 65.88
N ALA A 291 -9.44 3.01 65.65
CA ALA A 291 -8.46 3.26 66.69
C ALA A 291 -8.87 4.45 67.56
N GLU A 292 -9.22 5.59 66.96
CA GLU A 292 -9.73 6.78 67.66
C GLU A 292 -10.98 6.45 68.50
N SER A 293 -11.90 5.68 67.93
CA SER A 293 -13.11 5.24 68.64
C SER A 293 -12.80 4.28 69.79
N ALA A 294 -11.73 3.50 69.71
CA ALA A 294 -11.30 2.61 70.79
C ALA A 294 -10.62 3.41 71.92
N GLU A 295 -9.79 4.39 71.57
CA GLU A 295 -9.12 5.30 72.50
C GLU A 295 -10.14 6.12 73.31
N SER A 296 -11.10 6.78 72.64
CA SER A 296 -12.17 7.52 73.33
C SER A 296 -13.02 6.64 74.27
N ARG A 297 -13.24 5.37 73.90
CA ARG A 297 -13.92 4.39 74.77
C ARG A 297 -13.08 4.01 75.98
N ALA A 298 -11.77 3.87 75.82
CA ALA A 298 -10.83 3.59 76.91
C ALA A 298 -10.78 4.76 77.89
N GLU A 299 -10.59 6.00 77.41
CA GLU A 299 -10.61 7.21 78.25
C GLU A 299 -11.93 7.38 79.01
N SER A 300 -13.06 7.09 78.34
CA SER A 300 -14.39 7.11 78.98
C SER A 300 -14.56 5.99 80.02
N ALA A 301 -13.93 4.84 79.83
CA ALA A 301 -13.92 3.75 80.80
C ALA A 301 -13.05 4.10 82.02
N GLU A 302 -11.86 4.65 81.81
CA GLU A 302 -10.98 5.14 82.88
C GLU A 302 -11.66 6.24 83.70
N SER A 303 -12.24 7.25 83.04
CA SER A 303 -12.96 8.33 83.73
C SER A 303 -14.11 7.80 84.59
N ARG A 304 -14.85 6.78 84.10
CA ARG A 304 -15.89 6.10 84.89
C ARG A 304 -15.28 5.33 86.06
N ALA A 305 -14.20 4.59 85.84
CA ALA A 305 -13.50 3.84 86.88
C ALA A 305 -13.01 4.75 88.00
N VAL A 306 -12.36 5.87 87.68
CA VAL A 306 -11.94 6.91 88.64
C VAL A 306 -13.13 7.44 89.42
N ARG A 307 -14.25 7.75 88.74
CA ARG A 307 -15.46 8.26 89.39
C ARG A 307 -16.11 7.23 90.31
N TYR A 308 -16.13 5.96 89.92
CA TYR A 308 -16.61 4.87 90.77
C TYR A 308 -15.69 4.65 91.98
N ALA A 309 -14.37 4.68 91.79
CA ALA A 309 -13.40 4.57 92.87
C ALA A 309 -13.50 5.72 93.89
N ALA A 310 -13.76 6.95 93.43
CA ALA A 310 -14.04 8.08 94.32
C ALA A 310 -15.33 7.87 95.13
N LYS A 311 -16.38 7.38 94.49
CA LYS A 311 -17.67 7.11 95.15
C LYS A 311 -17.60 5.95 96.15
N LEU A 312 -16.82 4.92 95.86
CA LEU A 312 -16.54 3.82 96.80
C LEU A 312 -15.79 4.33 98.04
N ARG A 313 -14.82 5.23 97.87
CA ARG A 313 -14.13 5.90 98.98
C ARG A 313 -15.06 6.73 99.85
N GLU A 314 -16.00 7.48 99.28
CA GLU A 314 -17.04 8.21 100.04
C GLU A 314 -17.96 7.29 100.86
N LEU A 315 -18.18 6.06 100.39
CA LEU A 315 -18.98 5.05 101.08
C LEU A 315 -18.17 4.23 102.11
N GLY A 316 -16.89 4.55 102.33
CA GLY A 316 -16.03 3.87 103.31
C GLY A 316 -15.49 2.51 102.84
N ILE A 317 -15.60 2.20 101.56
CA ILE A 317 -15.10 0.95 100.95
C ILE A 317 -13.77 1.27 100.26
N ALA A 318 -12.68 0.65 100.71
CA ALA A 318 -11.38 0.80 100.07
C ALA A 318 -11.41 0.12 98.67
N PRO A 319 -11.13 0.84 97.57
CA PRO A 319 -10.93 0.19 96.29
C PRO A 319 -9.61 -0.59 96.35
N ASP A 320 -9.65 -1.89 96.08
CA ASP A 320 -8.46 -2.75 96.08
C ASP A 320 -7.44 -2.26 95.03
N ASP A 321 -6.20 -2.12 95.45
CA ASP A 321 -5.04 -1.86 94.58
C ASP A 321 -4.47 -3.21 94.11
N GLU A 322 -4.79 -3.61 92.88
CA GLU A 322 -3.95 -4.49 92.05
C GLU A 322 -3.59 -3.80 90.73
#